data_AF-X1BRR7-F1
#
_entry.id   AF-X1BRR7-F1
#
_cell.length_a   1.000
_cell.length_b   1.000
_cell.length_c   1.000
_cell.angle_alpha   90.00
_cell.angle_beta   90.00
_cell.angle_gamma   90.00
#
_symmetry.space_group_name_H-M   'P 1'
#
loop_
_entity.id
_entity.type
_entity.pdbx_description
1 polymer ?
#
loop_
_entity_poly.entity_id
_entity_poly.type
_entity_poly.pdbx_seq_one_letter_code
_entity_poly.pdbx_strand_id
1 'polypeptide(L)'
;MVTTIQISEEIRKKLFQVINQLEKVRKRRVTYNEAIKFLLKEKRDDVSPEQTQALEDLENTIGKSIPPVKEIEWDTFGVKIEGYNVVGLGLYKQGLVSLPESIGDLTSLKSLWLQYNQLSTLPESIGNLSSLKKLSLRSNQLLTFPKVILNLPSLNDLDLNFNKLVTLPESIGNLTSLKILYLHKNQLSTLPESIG
;
A
#
# COMPACT_ATOMS: atom_id res chain seq x y z
N MET A 1 -35.80 -6.52 4.82
CA MET A 1 -35.37 -5.12 4.85
C MET A 1 -33.88 -5.10 5.10
N VAL A 2 -33.07 -4.91 4.06
CA VAL A 2 -31.62 -4.69 4.17
C VAL A 2 -31.36 -3.30 3.64
N THR A 3 -30.76 -2.49 4.49
CA THR A 3 -30.60 -1.04 4.41
C THR A 3 -29.88 -0.66 3.12
N THR A 4 -30.59 0.06 2.27
CA THR A 4 -30.07 0.59 1.01
C THR A 4 -28.98 1.61 1.32
N ILE A 5 -27.71 1.24 1.10
CA ILE A 5 -26.64 2.22 0.94
C ILE A 5 -27.14 3.17 -0.14
N GLN A 6 -27.31 4.45 0.22
CA GLN A 6 -27.86 5.47 -0.66
C GLN A 6 -26.77 5.82 -1.70
N ILE A 7 -26.65 4.94 -2.68
CA ILE A 7 -25.79 5.16 -3.85
C ILE A 7 -26.33 6.42 -4.52
N SER A 8 -25.52 7.47 -4.64
CA SER A 8 -25.94 8.71 -5.31
C SER A 8 -26.55 8.40 -6.69
N GLU A 9 -27.59 9.13 -7.08
CA GLU A 9 -28.28 8.96 -8.37
C GLU A 9 -27.31 8.99 -9.56
N GLU A 10 -26.20 9.71 -9.40
CA GLU A 10 -25.13 9.79 -10.38
C GLU A 10 -24.36 8.47 -10.58
N ILE A 11 -24.10 7.73 -9.50
CA ILE A 11 -23.46 6.41 -9.58
C ILE A 11 -24.41 5.36 -10.17
N ARG A 12 -25.72 5.46 -9.89
CA ARG A 12 -26.73 4.58 -10.50
C ARG A 12 -26.80 4.75 -12.02
N LYS A 13 -26.79 6.00 -12.50
CA LYS A 13 -26.76 6.31 -13.93
C LYS A 13 -25.51 5.75 -14.62
N LYS A 14 -24.33 5.91 -14.00
CA LYS A 14 -23.06 5.36 -14.51
C LYS A 14 -23.07 3.83 -14.57
N LEU A 15 -23.53 3.16 -13.51
CA LEU A 15 -23.69 1.70 -13.49
C LEU A 15 -24.59 1.20 -14.61
N PHE A 16 -25.72 1.85 -14.83
CA PHE A 16 -26.65 1.47 -15.87
C PHE A 16 -26.06 1.61 -17.29
N GLN A 17 -25.30 2.69 -17.55
CA GLN A 17 -24.61 2.89 -18.83
C GLN A 17 -23.56 1.80 -19.09
N VAL A 18 -22.72 1.50 -18.08
CA VAL A 18 -21.67 0.48 -18.18
C VAL A 18 -22.24 -0.92 -18.39
N ILE A 19 -23.33 -1.29 -17.68
CA ILE A 19 -24.00 -2.58 -17.88
C ILE A 19 -24.42 -2.72 -19.34
N ASN A 20 -25.14 -1.74 -19.89
CA ASN A 20 -25.62 -1.78 -21.27
C ASN A 20 -24.47 -1.91 -22.29
N GLN A 21 -23.35 -1.20 -22.07
CA GLN A 21 -22.18 -1.28 -22.93
C GLN A 21 -21.54 -2.67 -22.90
N LEU A 22 -21.33 -3.23 -21.71
CA LEU A 22 -20.69 -4.53 -21.54
C LEU A 22 -21.55 -5.69 -22.03
N GLU A 23 -22.87 -5.62 -21.82
CA GLU A 23 -23.80 -6.61 -22.35
C GLU A 23 -23.77 -6.64 -23.88
N LYS A 24 -23.65 -5.47 -24.52
CA LYS A 24 -23.52 -5.35 -25.98
C LYS A 24 -22.22 -5.98 -26.49
N VAL A 25 -21.09 -5.75 -25.82
CA VAL A 25 -19.78 -6.28 -26.22
C VAL A 25 -19.69 -7.79 -25.96
N ARG A 26 -20.12 -8.24 -24.77
CA ARG A 26 -19.94 -9.63 -24.31
C ARG A 26 -21.06 -10.55 -24.75
N LYS A 27 -22.14 -10.01 -25.32
CA LYS A 27 -23.33 -10.77 -25.75
C LYS A 27 -23.92 -11.66 -24.64
N ARG A 28 -23.76 -11.25 -23.38
CA ARG A 28 -24.33 -11.90 -22.20
C ARG A 28 -24.77 -10.86 -21.19
N ARG A 29 -25.73 -11.22 -20.32
CA ARG A 29 -26.13 -10.39 -19.19
C ARG A 29 -24.94 -10.14 -18.26
N VAL A 30 -24.82 -8.90 -17.78
CA VAL A 30 -23.75 -8.45 -16.89
C VAL A 30 -24.37 -8.03 -15.57
N THR A 31 -23.88 -8.60 -14.48
CA THR A 31 -24.41 -8.32 -13.15
C THR A 31 -23.96 -6.94 -12.67
N TYR A 32 -24.71 -6.35 -11.74
CA TYR A 32 -24.27 -5.13 -11.05
C TYR A 32 -22.89 -5.29 -10.41
N ASN A 33 -22.55 -6.45 -9.86
CA ASN A 33 -21.21 -6.69 -9.28
C ASN A 33 -20.11 -6.75 -10.35
N GLU A 34 -20.38 -7.30 -11.54
CA GLU A 34 -19.46 -7.27 -12.67
C GLU A 34 -19.31 -5.85 -13.24
N ALA A 35 -20.37 -5.05 -13.25
CA ALA A 35 -20.33 -3.66 -13.67
C ALA A 35 -19.70 -2.73 -12.62
N ILE A 36 -19.85 -3.03 -11.32
CA ILE A 36 -19.10 -2.38 -10.24
C ILE A 36 -17.63 -2.75 -10.39
N LYS A 37 -17.29 -4.03 -10.59
CA LYS A 37 -15.91 -4.44 -10.88
C LYS A 37 -15.37 -3.77 -12.14
N PHE A 38 -16.21 -3.62 -13.17
CA PHE A 38 -15.82 -2.90 -14.38
C PHE A 38 -15.66 -1.41 -14.13
N LEU A 39 -16.54 -0.73 -13.39
CA LEU A 39 -16.37 0.70 -13.02
C LEU A 39 -15.21 0.94 -12.06
N LEU A 40 -14.94 -0.01 -11.16
CA LEU A 40 -13.74 -0.02 -10.32
C LEU A 40 -12.50 -0.26 -11.19
N LYS A 41 -12.62 -1.06 -12.26
CA LYS A 41 -11.62 -1.23 -13.30
C LYS A 41 -11.51 -0.01 -14.22
N GLU A 42 -12.59 0.72 -14.48
CA GLU A 42 -12.67 1.95 -15.29
C GLU A 42 -12.15 3.16 -14.49
N LYS A 43 -12.16 3.07 -13.14
CA LYS A 43 -11.34 3.92 -12.26
C LYS A 43 -9.88 3.45 -12.12
N ARG A 44 -9.55 2.23 -12.58
CA ARG A 44 -8.17 1.71 -12.76
C ARG A 44 -7.67 1.85 -14.20
N ASP A 45 -8.48 2.30 -15.16
CA ASP A 45 -8.12 2.30 -16.60
C ASP A 45 -7.09 3.36 -16.98
N ASP A 46 -6.66 4.16 -16.01
CA ASP A 46 -5.55 5.08 -16.18
C ASP A 46 -4.38 4.80 -15.21
N VAL A 47 -4.49 3.77 -14.36
CA VAL A 47 -3.35 3.29 -13.56
C VAL A 47 -2.47 2.46 -14.48
N SER A 48 -1.16 2.71 -14.49
CA SER A 48 -0.26 2.02 -15.42
C SER A 48 -0.36 0.49 -15.27
N PRO A 49 -0.17 -0.29 -16.35
CA PRO A 49 -0.26 -1.75 -16.30
C PRO A 49 0.59 -2.38 -15.18
N GLU A 50 1.76 -1.80 -14.92
CA GLU A 50 2.69 -2.25 -13.88
C GLU A 50 2.10 -2.05 -12.47
N GLN A 51 1.50 -0.89 -12.21
CA GLN A 51 0.81 -0.63 -10.93
C GLN A 51 -0.42 -1.54 -10.74
N THR A 52 -1.11 -1.88 -11.84
CA THR A 52 -2.22 -2.84 -11.79
C THR A 52 -1.74 -4.23 -11.41
N GLN A 53 -0.65 -4.72 -12.04
CA GLN A 53 -0.04 -6.00 -11.70
C GLN A 53 0.42 -6.05 -10.24
N ALA A 54 1.03 -4.98 -9.75
CA ALA A 54 1.45 -4.85 -8.35
C ALA A 54 0.28 -5.03 -7.36
N LEU A 55 -0.87 -4.41 -7.66
CA LEU A 55 -2.07 -4.57 -6.85
C LEU A 55 -2.62 -6.01 -6.92
N GLU A 56 -2.63 -6.63 -8.11
CA GLU A 56 -3.10 -8.01 -8.28
C GLU A 56 -2.22 -9.01 -7.51
N ASP A 57 -0.90 -8.87 -7.56
CA ASP A 57 0.04 -9.72 -6.82
C ASP A 57 -0.13 -9.59 -5.30
N LEU A 58 -0.37 -8.36 -4.82
CA LEU A 58 -0.70 -8.12 -3.42
C LEU A 58 -2.04 -8.75 -3.04
N GLU A 59 -3.09 -8.58 -3.86
CA GLU A 59 -4.40 -9.18 -3.63
C GLU A 59 -4.32 -10.71 -3.59
N ASN A 60 -3.52 -11.32 -4.46
CA ASN A 60 -3.22 -12.76 -4.47
C ASN A 60 -2.50 -13.20 -3.20
N THR A 61 -1.52 -12.42 -2.74
CA THR A 61 -0.79 -12.70 -1.49
C THR A 61 -1.71 -12.63 -0.27
N ILE A 62 -2.64 -11.66 -0.24
CA ILE A 62 -3.57 -11.42 0.87
C ILE A 62 -4.79 -12.35 0.81
N GLY A 63 -5.13 -12.88 -0.38
CA GLY A 63 -6.30 -13.72 -0.62
C GLY A 63 -7.62 -12.97 -0.73
N LYS A 64 -7.59 -11.63 -0.90
CA LYS A 64 -8.77 -10.78 -1.08
C LYS A 64 -8.41 -9.46 -1.75
N SER A 65 -9.43 -8.82 -2.33
CA SER A 65 -9.27 -7.53 -2.99
C SER A 65 -8.99 -6.39 -2.01
N ILE A 66 -8.12 -5.46 -2.43
CA ILE A 66 -7.77 -4.25 -1.69
C ILE A 66 -8.76 -3.15 -2.11
N PRO A 67 -9.66 -2.70 -1.22
CA PRO A 67 -10.69 -1.74 -1.58
C PRO A 67 -10.11 -0.33 -1.76
N PRO A 68 -10.65 0.49 -2.68
CA PRO A 68 -10.29 1.89 -2.76
C PRO A 68 -10.82 2.66 -1.54
N VAL A 69 -10.02 3.58 -1.02
CA VAL A 69 -10.36 4.43 0.13
C VAL A 69 -10.05 5.89 -0.16
N LYS A 70 -10.75 6.79 0.52
CA LYS A 70 -10.55 8.24 0.36
C LYS A 70 -9.21 8.69 0.94
N GLU A 71 -8.87 8.15 2.10
CA GLU A 71 -7.65 8.47 2.84
C GLU A 71 -7.05 7.19 3.42
N ILE A 72 -5.76 7.22 3.68
CA ILE A 72 -5.03 6.12 4.33
C ILE A 72 -4.64 6.56 5.73
N GLU A 73 -5.15 5.84 6.71
CA GLU A 73 -4.77 5.95 8.12
C GLU A 73 -4.03 4.68 8.58
N TRP A 74 -3.54 4.70 9.83
CA TRP A 74 -2.64 3.67 10.35
C TRP A 74 -3.27 2.28 10.52
N ASP A 75 -4.59 2.19 10.55
CA ASP A 75 -5.39 0.97 10.68
C ASP A 75 -6.12 0.60 9.37
N THR A 76 -5.79 1.28 8.27
CA THR A 76 -6.50 1.11 7.00
C THR A 76 -6.06 -0.15 6.26
N PHE A 77 -7.04 -0.90 5.77
CA PHE A 77 -6.87 -1.87 4.68
C PHE A 77 -7.52 -1.30 3.41
N GLY A 78 -6.70 -0.84 2.45
CA GLY A 78 -7.19 -0.22 1.24
C GLY A 78 -6.12 0.50 0.43
N VAL A 79 -6.52 1.03 -0.72
CA VAL A 79 -5.67 1.75 -1.66
C VAL A 79 -6.24 3.14 -1.94
N LYS A 80 -5.39 4.17 -1.90
CA LYS A 80 -5.73 5.53 -2.32
C LYS A 80 -5.12 5.80 -3.68
N ILE A 81 -5.97 6.24 -4.61
CA ILE A 81 -5.62 6.55 -5.98
C ILE A 81 -5.90 8.04 -6.20
N GLU A 82 -4.89 8.79 -6.67
CA GLU A 82 -5.02 10.19 -7.06
C GLU A 82 -4.71 10.31 -8.56
N GLY A 83 -5.72 10.72 -9.33
CA GLY A 83 -5.66 10.62 -10.79
C GLY A 83 -5.43 9.16 -11.18
N TYR A 84 -4.23 8.89 -11.68
CA TYR A 84 -3.79 7.69 -12.39
C TYR A 84 -2.73 6.91 -11.62
N ASN A 85 -2.53 7.27 -10.36
CA ASN A 85 -1.42 6.77 -9.58
C ASN A 85 -1.91 6.27 -8.23
N VAL A 86 -1.41 5.11 -7.84
CA VAL A 86 -1.49 4.66 -6.46
C VAL A 86 -0.58 5.55 -5.62
N VAL A 87 -1.18 6.35 -4.73
CA VAL A 87 -0.45 7.29 -3.87
C VAL A 87 -0.44 6.87 -2.41
N GLY A 88 -1.33 5.96 -2.02
CA GLY A 88 -1.37 5.44 -0.66
C GLY A 88 -1.82 3.99 -0.62
N LEU A 89 -1.19 3.21 0.23
CA LEU A 89 -1.48 1.79 0.38
C LEU A 89 -1.47 1.43 1.86
N GLY A 90 -2.60 0.94 2.34
CA GLY A 90 -2.80 0.45 3.70
C GLY A 90 -3.03 -1.05 3.68
N LEU A 91 -2.16 -1.79 4.35
CA LEU A 91 -2.19 -3.24 4.48
C LEU A 91 -2.18 -3.63 5.96
N TYR A 92 -2.91 -2.88 6.79
CA TYR A 92 -3.02 -3.13 8.22
C TYR A 92 -3.50 -4.55 8.51
N LYS A 93 -2.74 -5.32 9.31
CA LYS A 93 -3.16 -6.63 9.84
C LYS A 93 -3.66 -7.62 8.78
N GLN A 94 -2.88 -7.80 7.71
CA GLN A 94 -3.18 -8.74 6.64
C GLN A 94 -2.45 -10.09 6.78
N GLY A 95 -1.63 -10.26 7.82
CA GLY A 95 -0.89 -11.50 8.05
C GLY A 95 0.26 -11.71 7.05
N LEU A 96 0.72 -10.64 6.40
CA LEU A 96 1.79 -10.70 5.41
C LEU A 96 3.10 -11.16 6.04
N VAL A 97 3.69 -12.21 5.47
CA VAL A 97 5.05 -12.67 5.81
C VAL A 97 6.11 -12.11 4.86
N SER A 98 5.70 -11.72 3.65
CA SER A 98 6.51 -11.04 2.65
C SER A 98 5.64 -10.11 1.81
N LEU A 99 6.28 -9.25 1.00
CA LEU A 99 5.65 -8.47 -0.05
C LEU A 99 6.14 -8.98 -1.42
N PRO A 100 5.32 -8.91 -2.48
CA PRO A 100 5.77 -9.23 -3.83
C PRO A 100 6.75 -8.16 -4.34
N GLU A 101 7.66 -8.54 -5.24
CA GLU A 101 8.62 -7.60 -5.87
C GLU A 101 7.93 -6.52 -6.72
N SER A 102 6.73 -6.80 -7.24
CA SER A 102 5.94 -5.81 -7.99
C SER A 102 5.51 -4.62 -7.13
N ILE A 103 5.65 -4.66 -5.80
CA ILE A 103 5.40 -3.48 -4.94
C ILE A 103 6.21 -2.26 -5.40
N GLY A 104 7.42 -2.46 -5.95
CA GLY A 104 8.28 -1.38 -6.43
C GLY A 104 7.73 -0.63 -7.66
N ASP A 105 6.74 -1.19 -8.35
CA ASP A 105 6.12 -0.56 -9.52
C ASP A 105 5.17 0.60 -9.12
N LEU A 106 4.82 0.69 -7.82
CA LEU A 106 4.02 1.78 -7.25
C LEU A 106 4.87 3.06 -7.04
N THR A 107 5.62 3.50 -8.06
CA THR A 107 6.63 4.58 -7.97
C THR A 107 6.08 5.94 -7.49
N SER A 108 4.77 6.16 -7.63
CA SER A 108 4.04 7.34 -7.14
C SER A 108 3.54 7.23 -5.69
N LEU A 109 3.77 6.09 -5.04
CA LEU A 109 3.31 5.82 -3.68
C LEU A 109 3.96 6.79 -2.69
N LYS A 110 3.15 7.54 -1.97
CA LYS A 110 3.58 8.54 -0.97
C LYS A 110 3.53 7.98 0.46
N SER A 111 2.61 7.05 0.73
CA SER A 111 2.45 6.45 2.06
C SER A 111 2.16 4.95 2.00
N LEU A 112 2.96 4.17 2.72
CA LEU A 112 2.84 2.72 2.83
C LEU A 112 2.71 2.30 4.29
N TRP A 113 1.58 1.68 4.64
CA TRP A 113 1.24 1.29 6.01
C TRP A 113 1.14 -0.24 6.09
N LEU A 114 2.10 -0.86 6.78
CA LEU A 114 2.31 -2.31 6.86
C LEU A 114 2.20 -2.84 8.30
N GLN A 115 1.47 -2.15 9.16
CA GLN A 115 1.47 -2.44 10.59
C GLN A 115 0.77 -3.75 10.89
N TYR A 116 1.20 -4.40 11.98
CA TYR A 116 0.58 -5.62 12.49
C TYR A 116 0.60 -6.77 11.48
N ASN A 117 1.67 -6.86 10.70
CA ASN A 117 1.96 -8.01 9.83
C ASN A 117 3.08 -8.87 10.46
N GLN A 118 3.61 -9.80 9.69
CA GLN A 118 4.63 -10.77 10.10
C GLN A 118 5.91 -10.62 9.27
N LEU A 119 6.17 -9.43 8.73
CA LEU A 119 7.31 -9.17 7.86
C LEU A 119 8.61 -9.30 8.65
N SER A 120 9.54 -10.09 8.13
CA SER A 120 10.91 -10.21 8.63
C SER A 120 11.93 -9.51 7.73
N THR A 121 11.57 -9.26 6.47
CA THR A 121 12.36 -8.53 5.46
C THR A 121 11.43 -7.70 4.56
N LEU A 122 12.03 -6.94 3.65
CA LEU A 122 11.35 -6.25 2.55
C LEU A 122 12.00 -6.66 1.22
N PRO A 123 11.24 -6.72 0.12
CA PRO A 123 11.81 -6.95 -1.21
C PRO A 123 12.69 -5.78 -1.64
N GLU A 124 13.69 -6.06 -2.48
CA GLU A 124 14.67 -5.04 -2.93
C GLU A 124 14.01 -3.93 -3.76
N SER A 125 12.96 -4.27 -4.50
CA SER A 125 12.10 -3.34 -5.25
C SER A 125 11.46 -2.23 -4.42
N ILE A 126 11.37 -2.34 -3.08
CA ILE A 126 10.94 -1.23 -2.22
C ILE A 126 11.80 0.02 -2.46
N GLY A 127 13.09 -0.15 -2.78
CA GLY A 127 13.99 0.97 -3.10
C GLY A 127 13.54 1.80 -4.31
N ASN A 128 12.68 1.26 -5.17
CA ASN A 128 12.16 1.97 -6.36
C ASN A 128 11.06 3.00 -6.02
N LEU A 129 10.54 2.99 -4.79
CA LEU A 129 9.47 3.88 -4.33
C LEU A 129 9.98 5.30 -4.05
N SER A 130 10.51 5.96 -5.08
CA SER A 130 11.17 7.28 -4.99
C SER A 130 10.29 8.40 -4.43
N SER A 131 8.96 8.27 -4.53
CA SER A 131 7.98 9.21 -3.98
C SER A 131 7.58 8.94 -2.53
N LEU A 132 8.07 7.85 -1.92
CA LEU A 132 7.60 7.40 -0.61
C LEU A 132 8.08 8.33 0.50
N LYS A 133 7.12 8.92 1.21
CA LYS A 133 7.37 9.86 2.31
C LYS A 133 7.11 9.25 3.67
N LYS A 134 6.18 8.31 3.76
CA LYS A 134 5.78 7.66 5.01
C LYS A 134 5.82 6.16 4.85
N LEU A 135 6.61 5.49 5.68
CA LEU A 135 6.68 4.05 5.76
C LEU A 135 6.47 3.64 7.22
N SER A 136 5.50 2.79 7.49
CA SER A 136 5.32 2.24 8.81
C SER A 136 5.28 0.72 8.76
N LEU A 137 6.25 0.12 9.45
CA LEU A 137 6.49 -1.30 9.64
C LEU A 137 6.24 -1.70 11.10
N ARG A 138 5.45 -0.88 11.82
CA ARG A 138 5.17 -1.09 13.23
C ARG A 138 4.57 -2.46 13.50
N SER A 139 4.99 -3.12 14.57
CA SER A 139 4.46 -4.43 14.97
C SER A 139 4.64 -5.48 13.86
N ASN A 140 5.89 -5.67 13.42
CA ASN A 140 6.33 -6.75 12.52
C ASN A 140 7.40 -7.61 13.25
N GLN A 141 8.15 -8.42 12.49
CA GLN A 141 9.14 -9.36 13.03
C GLN A 141 10.57 -9.02 12.58
N LEU A 142 10.86 -7.75 12.32
CA LEU A 142 12.17 -7.31 11.85
C LEU A 142 13.24 -7.53 12.95
N LEU A 143 14.21 -8.40 12.67
CA LEU A 143 15.39 -8.65 13.53
C LEU A 143 16.54 -7.69 13.21
N THR A 144 16.63 -7.28 11.94
CA THR A 144 17.64 -6.35 11.44
C THR A 144 16.98 -5.23 10.65
N PHE A 145 17.65 -4.08 10.56
CA PHE A 145 17.16 -2.97 9.77
C PHE A 145 17.17 -3.33 8.27
N PRO A 146 16.04 -3.20 7.54
CA PRO A 146 16.00 -3.45 6.10
C PRO A 146 16.79 -2.37 5.35
N LYS A 147 18.03 -2.68 4.91
CA LYS A 147 18.93 -1.72 4.27
C LYS A 147 18.36 -1.09 3.00
N VAL A 148 17.44 -1.77 2.31
CA VAL A 148 16.70 -1.21 1.15
C VAL A 148 16.00 0.12 1.47
N ILE A 149 15.59 0.34 2.72
CA ILE A 149 14.96 1.61 3.16
C ILE A 149 15.92 2.80 2.98
N LEU A 150 17.24 2.57 3.03
CA LEU A 150 18.26 3.60 2.80
C LEU A 150 18.25 4.15 1.37
N ASN A 151 17.60 3.45 0.44
CA ASN A 151 17.47 3.86 -0.96
C ASN A 151 16.20 4.72 -1.21
N LEU A 152 15.49 5.14 -0.17
CA LEU A 152 14.27 5.94 -0.28
C LEU A 152 14.57 7.44 -0.10
N PRO A 153 14.84 8.20 -1.18
CA PRO A 153 15.35 9.57 -1.08
C PRO A 153 14.37 10.56 -0.45
N SER A 154 13.07 10.26 -0.55
CA SER A 154 11.98 11.13 -0.09
C SER A 154 11.42 10.75 1.28
N LEU A 155 12.00 9.76 1.97
CA LEU A 155 11.42 9.24 3.21
C LEU A 155 11.52 10.29 4.33
N ASN A 156 10.37 10.72 4.86
CA ASN A 156 10.27 11.71 5.94
C ASN A 156 9.93 11.05 7.27
N ASP A 157 8.99 10.09 7.26
CA ASP A 157 8.50 9.42 8.47
C ASP A 157 8.72 7.91 8.35
N LEU A 158 9.51 7.35 9.28
CA LEU A 158 9.77 5.92 9.38
C LEU A 158 9.34 5.40 10.75
N ASP A 159 8.36 4.52 10.78
CA ASP A 159 7.89 3.87 12.01
C ASP A 159 8.30 2.40 12.03
N LEU A 160 9.25 2.07 12.91
CA LEU A 160 9.77 0.74 13.19
C LEU A 160 9.42 0.26 14.60
N ASN A 161 8.45 0.90 15.28
CA ASN A 161 8.07 0.53 16.63
C ASN A 161 7.64 -0.93 16.73
N PHE A 162 7.80 -1.55 17.91
CA PHE A 162 7.36 -2.92 18.19
C PHE A 162 7.92 -3.95 17.21
N ASN A 163 9.21 -3.87 16.91
CA ASN A 163 9.95 -4.90 16.18
C ASN A 163 10.98 -5.57 17.12
N LYS A 164 11.97 -6.26 16.57
CA LYS A 164 13.01 -6.96 17.31
C LYS A 164 14.41 -6.50 16.87
N LEU A 165 14.53 -5.24 16.42
CA LEU A 165 15.79 -4.68 15.96
C LEU A 165 16.80 -4.65 17.10
N VAL A 166 17.98 -5.22 16.87
CA VAL A 166 19.08 -5.25 17.85
C VAL A 166 20.07 -4.11 17.61
N THR A 167 20.24 -3.71 16.35
CA THR A 167 21.10 -2.58 15.95
C THR A 167 20.46 -1.79 14.81
N LEU A 168 20.96 -0.57 14.61
CA LEU A 168 20.74 0.22 13.41
C LEU A 168 22.08 0.45 12.70
N PRO A 169 22.10 0.51 11.37
CA PRO A 169 23.33 0.81 10.64
C PRO A 169 23.67 2.31 10.75
N GLU A 170 24.96 2.65 10.80
CA GLU A 170 25.42 4.07 10.73
C GLU A 170 24.93 4.78 9.47
N SER A 171 24.73 4.05 8.38
CA SER A 171 24.20 4.60 7.14
C SER A 171 22.75 5.10 7.25
N ILE A 172 22.06 4.90 8.38
CA ILE A 172 20.73 5.49 8.61
C ILE A 172 20.79 7.03 8.59
N GLY A 173 21.93 7.64 8.96
CA GLY A 173 22.17 9.08 8.81
C GLY A 173 22.17 9.58 7.37
N ASN A 174 22.27 8.69 6.39
CA ASN A 174 22.20 9.06 4.96
C ASN A 174 20.76 9.35 4.50
N LEU A 175 19.75 9.04 5.32
CA LEU A 175 18.36 9.41 5.05
C LEU A 175 18.13 10.90 5.34
N THR A 176 18.70 11.77 4.50
CA THR A 176 18.71 13.23 4.71
C THR A 176 17.33 13.90 4.74
N SER A 177 16.32 13.25 4.16
CA SER A 177 14.92 13.70 4.20
C SER A 177 14.17 13.27 5.47
N LEU A 178 14.74 12.36 6.26
CA LEU A 178 14.07 11.76 7.41
C LEU A 178 13.96 12.77 8.56
N LYS A 179 12.75 12.96 9.04
CA LYS A 179 12.42 13.88 10.12
C LYS A 179 11.97 13.16 11.37
N ILE A 180 11.29 12.02 11.19
CA ILE A 180 10.69 11.27 12.28
C ILE A 180 11.09 9.80 12.14
N LEU A 181 11.76 9.29 13.16
CA LEU A 181 12.15 7.89 13.28
C LEU A 181 11.60 7.33 14.60
N TYR A 182 10.68 6.37 14.51
CA TYR A 182 10.14 5.71 15.70
C TYR A 182 10.73 4.31 15.88
N LEU A 183 11.30 4.06 17.06
CA LEU A 183 12.03 2.82 17.38
C LEU A 183 11.60 2.19 18.71
N HIS A 184 10.54 2.69 19.34
CA HIS A 184 10.04 2.21 20.63
C HIS A 184 9.71 0.71 20.60
N LYS A 185 10.00 0.02 21.70
CA LYS A 185 9.88 -1.45 21.84
C LYS A 185 10.62 -2.23 20.74
N ASN A 186 11.89 -1.89 20.54
CA ASN A 186 12.87 -2.77 19.91
C ASN A 186 13.84 -3.31 20.97
N GLN A 187 14.90 -3.99 20.54
CA GLN A 187 15.96 -4.56 21.39
C GLN A 187 17.28 -3.80 21.22
N LEU A 188 17.21 -2.52 20.84
CA LEU A 188 18.36 -1.65 20.65
C LEU A 188 19.02 -1.35 22.00
N SER A 189 20.32 -1.62 22.11
CA SER A 189 21.13 -1.23 23.26
C SER A 189 21.80 0.14 23.07
N THR A 190 22.05 0.53 21.82
CA THR A 190 22.65 1.80 21.44
C THR A 190 21.98 2.36 20.19
N LEU A 191 22.17 3.66 19.95
CA LEU A 191 21.88 4.32 18.68
C LEU A 191 23.21 4.64 17.97
N PRO A 192 23.24 4.60 16.63
CA PRO A 192 24.40 5.03 15.88
C PRO A 192 24.65 6.53 16.03
N GLU A 193 25.91 6.97 16.01
CA GLU A 193 26.32 8.38 16.23
C GLU A 193 25.69 9.32 15.20
N SER A 194 25.42 8.80 14.01
CA SER A 194 24.76 9.52 12.92
C SER A 194 23.35 10.03 13.23
N ILE A 195 22.68 9.54 14.28
CA ILE A 195 21.32 9.97 14.68
C ILE A 195 21.15 10.11 16.21
N GLY A 196 22.22 9.98 16.99
CA GLY A 196 22.21 9.90 18.46
C GLY A 196 23.21 10.85 19.11
#